data_AF-A0A8E2JAX9-F1
#
_entry.id   AF-A0A8E2JAX9-F1
#
_cell.length_a   1.000
_cell.length_b   1.000
_cell.length_c   1.000
_cell.angle_alpha   90.00
_cell.angle_beta   90.00
_cell.angle_gamma   90.00
#
_symmetry.space_group_name_H-M   'P 1'
#
loop_
_entity.id
_entity.type
_entity.pdbx_description
1 polymer ?
#
loop_
_entity_poly.entity_id
_entity_poly.type
_entity_poly.pdbx_seq_one_letter_code
_entity_poly.pdbx_strand_id
1 'polypeptide(L)'
;MAQDICKKLRQIEEDIFLLHKSDTKDFGEVRDKVSNVVLHIRMQEGLDDTVKLIREGKPLPVRRIGFNLKKLCDGTNESNSRWQKLQALCFEALMLCIMTFRGIISLPSEDFMWLVNNANRYLEVQGLSSNWIAREQVRGVIGKTPQTASTKWFL
;
A
#
# COMPACT_ATOMS: atom_id res chain seq x y z
N MET A 1 -21.27 12.36 -4.88
CA MET A 1 -20.08 11.71 -4.27
C MET A 1 -18.86 12.63 -4.21
N ALA A 2 -18.22 13.01 -5.33
CA ALA A 2 -17.07 13.93 -5.29
C ALA A 2 -17.43 15.32 -4.70
N GLN A 3 -18.57 15.89 -5.09
CA GLN A 3 -19.09 17.14 -4.52
C GLN A 3 -19.37 17.05 -3.00
N ASP A 4 -19.87 15.91 -2.52
CA ASP A 4 -20.14 15.70 -1.09
C ASP A 4 -18.84 15.61 -0.28
N ILE A 5 -17.80 14.99 -0.85
CA ILE A 5 -16.47 14.93 -0.24
C ILE A 5 -15.86 16.33 -0.18
N CYS A 6 -15.92 17.10 -1.27
CA CYS A 6 -15.43 18.49 -1.27
C CYS A 6 -16.22 19.39 -0.30
N LYS A 7 -17.51 19.13 -0.08
CA LYS A 7 -18.31 19.84 0.92
C LYS A 7 -17.88 19.46 2.34
N LYS A 8 -17.67 18.18 2.62
CA LYS A 8 -17.17 17.70 3.92
C LYS A 8 -15.76 18.19 4.23
N LEU A 9 -14.88 18.25 3.23
CA LEU A 9 -13.52 18.78 3.39
C LEU A 9 -13.53 20.28 3.71
N ARG A 10 -14.38 21.06 3.05
CA ARG A 10 -14.58 22.48 3.38
C ARG A 10 -15.16 22.68 4.78
N GLN A 11 -16.10 21.84 5.20
CA GLN A 11 -16.61 21.88 6.56
C GLN A 11 -15.49 21.59 7.58
N ILE A 12 -14.64 20.59 7.32
CA ILE A 12 -13.48 20.28 8.17
C ILE A 12 -12.50 21.46 8.23
N GLU A 13 -12.26 22.14 7.11
CA GLU A 13 -11.42 23.34 7.04
C GLU A 13 -11.99 24.49 7.89
N GLU A 14 -13.30 24.75 7.79
CA GLU A 14 -14.01 25.74 8.61
C GLU A 14 -13.99 25.38 10.10
N ASP A 15 -14.23 24.11 10.43
CA ASP A 15 -14.20 23.60 11.81
C ASP A 15 -12.77 23.73 12.42
N ILE A 16 -11.71 23.47 11.64
CA ILE A 16 -10.31 23.69 12.04
C ILE A 16 -10.04 25.17 12.33
N PHE A 17 -10.59 26.08 11.53
CA PHE A 17 -10.41 27.51 11.73
C PHE A 17 -11.10 28.00 13.01
N LEU A 18 -12.25 27.41 13.35
CA LEU A 18 -13.00 27.72 14.56
C LEU A 18 -12.39 27.13 15.84
N LEU A 19 -11.61 26.05 15.71
CA LEU A 19 -10.88 25.44 16.84
C LEU A 19 -9.83 26.36 17.47
N HIS A 20 -9.41 27.45 16.80
CA HIS A 20 -8.39 28.40 17.32
C HIS A 20 -8.79 29.06 18.65
N LYS A 21 -10.06 28.91 19.07
CA LYS A 21 -10.63 29.41 20.32
C LYS A 21 -10.68 28.38 21.47
N SER A 22 -10.38 27.10 21.25
CA SER A 22 -10.38 26.08 22.30
C SER A 22 -8.95 25.66 22.69
N ASP A 23 -8.79 25.17 23.92
CA ASP A 23 -7.51 24.80 24.51
C ASP A 23 -6.69 23.86 23.61
N THR A 24 -5.37 24.02 23.66
CA THR A 24 -4.36 23.47 22.74
C THR A 24 -4.34 21.93 22.56
N LYS A 25 -5.09 21.17 23.39
CA LYS A 25 -5.13 19.70 23.35
C LYS A 25 -5.95 19.15 22.17
N ASP A 26 -6.99 19.87 21.74
CA ASP A 26 -7.90 19.41 20.67
C ASP A 26 -7.25 19.48 19.28
N PHE A 27 -6.30 20.40 19.09
CA PHE A 27 -5.55 20.55 17.84
C PHE A 27 -4.59 19.40 17.56
N GLY A 28 -4.06 18.75 18.60
CA GLY A 28 -3.20 17.58 18.45
C GLY A 28 -3.95 16.44 17.77
N GLU A 29 -5.14 16.11 18.26
CA GLU A 29 -5.98 15.05 17.70
C GLU A 29 -6.42 15.35 16.27
N VAL A 30 -6.79 16.60 15.99
CA VAL A 30 -7.20 17.03 14.64
C VAL A 30 -6.05 16.95 13.66
N ARG A 31 -4.86 17.45 14.04
CA ARG A 31 -3.64 17.32 13.23
C ARG A 31 -3.34 15.85 12.95
N ASP A 32 -3.43 14.98 13.95
CA ASP A 32 -3.12 13.56 13.79
C ASP A 32 -4.14 12.87 12.86
N LYS A 33 -5.44 13.24 12.94
CA LYS A 33 -6.47 12.79 11.99
C LYS A 33 -6.21 13.28 10.57
N VAL A 34 -5.85 14.55 10.38
CA VAL A 34 -5.53 15.10 9.06
C VAL A 34 -4.30 14.40 8.47
N SER A 35 -3.24 14.23 9.26
CA SER A 35 -2.05 13.48 8.86
C SER A 35 -2.39 12.05 8.44
N ASN A 36 -3.26 11.37 9.17
CA ASN A 36 -3.76 10.04 8.79
C ASN A 36 -4.53 10.08 7.45
N VAL A 37 -5.41 11.06 7.22
CA VAL A 37 -6.12 11.18 5.94
C VAL A 37 -5.14 11.42 4.79
N VAL A 38 -4.14 12.28 4.97
CA VAL A 38 -3.08 12.52 3.97
C VAL A 38 -2.29 11.25 3.68
N LEU A 39 -1.93 10.49 4.71
CA LEU A 39 -1.30 9.18 4.56
C LEU A 39 -2.18 8.22 3.75
N HIS A 40 -3.47 8.11 4.09
CA HIS A 40 -4.42 7.27 3.36
C HIS A 40 -4.51 7.64 1.88
N ILE A 41 -4.63 8.93 1.55
CA ILE A 41 -4.69 9.42 0.16
C ILE A 41 -3.41 9.04 -0.59
N ARG A 42 -2.24 9.39 -0.05
CA ARG A 42 -0.95 9.12 -0.70
C ARG A 42 -0.76 7.64 -0.98
N MET A 43 -1.09 6.78 -0.03
CA MET A 43 -0.92 5.34 -0.20
C MET A 43 -1.92 4.75 -1.21
N GLN A 44 -3.15 5.25 -1.24
CA GLN A 44 -4.16 4.86 -2.23
C GLN A 44 -3.79 5.33 -3.63
N GLU A 45 -3.31 6.55 -3.81
CA GLU A 45 -2.87 7.07 -5.12
C GLU A 45 -1.79 6.18 -5.74
N GLY A 46 -0.79 5.77 -4.94
CA GLY A 46 0.24 4.85 -5.41
C GLY A 46 -0.34 3.52 -5.90
N LEU A 47 -1.29 2.96 -5.14
CA LEU A 47 -1.96 1.70 -5.51
C LEU A 47 -2.85 1.86 -6.75
N ASP A 48 -3.59 2.98 -6.83
CA ASP A 48 -4.54 3.29 -7.91
C ASP A 48 -3.84 3.32 -9.27
N ASP A 49 -2.61 3.84 -9.35
CA ASP A 49 -1.80 3.81 -10.56
C ASP A 49 -1.59 2.36 -11.06
N THR A 50 -1.27 1.44 -10.15
CA THR A 50 -1.06 0.03 -10.51
C THR A 50 -2.38 -0.67 -10.83
N VAL A 51 -3.44 -0.38 -10.07
CA VAL A 51 -4.80 -0.88 -10.32
C VAL A 51 -5.30 -0.45 -11.69
N LYS A 52 -5.02 0.80 -12.10
CA LYS A 52 -5.35 1.31 -13.43
C LYS A 52 -4.66 0.51 -14.52
N LEU A 53 -3.35 0.24 -14.38
CA LEU A 53 -2.62 -0.62 -15.34
C LEU A 53 -3.20 -2.03 -15.41
N ILE A 54 -3.63 -2.58 -14.27
CA ILE A 54 -4.31 -3.88 -14.23
C ILE A 54 -5.61 -3.83 -15.04
N ARG A 55 -6.49 -2.87 -14.75
CA ARG A 55 -7.79 -2.72 -15.43
C ARG A 55 -7.65 -2.50 -16.94
N GLU A 56 -6.67 -1.69 -17.33
CA GLU A 56 -6.40 -1.36 -18.73
C GLU A 56 -5.63 -2.46 -19.49
N GLY A 57 -5.27 -3.57 -18.83
CA GLY A 57 -4.49 -4.64 -19.46
C GLY A 57 -3.06 -4.22 -19.84
N LYS A 58 -2.55 -3.12 -19.27
CA LYS A 58 -1.25 -2.55 -19.62
C LYS A 58 -0.09 -3.33 -18.96
N PRO A 59 1.14 -3.13 -19.45
CA PRO A 59 2.34 -3.67 -18.82
C PRO A 59 2.42 -3.28 -17.34
N LEU A 60 2.68 -4.25 -16.49
CA LEU A 60 2.79 -4.08 -15.05
C LEU A 60 4.26 -3.86 -14.65
N PRO A 61 4.55 -3.15 -13.56
CA PRO A 61 5.90 -2.87 -13.10
C PRO A 61 6.56 -4.09 -12.41
N VAL A 62 6.53 -5.26 -13.07
CA VAL A 62 6.95 -6.56 -12.53
C VAL A 62 8.43 -6.63 -12.15
N ARG A 63 9.28 -5.75 -12.67
CA ARG A 63 10.69 -5.61 -12.24
C ARG A 63 10.81 -5.30 -10.74
N ARG A 64 9.81 -4.65 -10.15
CA ARG A 64 9.78 -4.34 -8.71
C ARG A 64 9.58 -5.59 -7.85
N ILE A 65 8.98 -6.66 -8.40
CA ILE A 65 8.85 -7.95 -7.72
C ILE A 65 10.23 -8.50 -7.39
N GLY A 66 11.06 -8.73 -8.39
CA GLY A 66 12.42 -9.26 -8.17
C GLY A 66 13.27 -8.36 -7.26
N PHE A 67 13.17 -7.04 -7.40
CA PHE A 67 13.90 -6.10 -6.54
C PHE A 67 13.46 -6.21 -5.06
N ASN A 68 12.15 -6.19 -4.79
CA ASN A 68 11.63 -6.26 -3.43
C ASN A 68 11.89 -7.64 -2.81
N LEU A 69 11.73 -8.72 -3.56
CA LEU A 69 12.01 -10.08 -3.08
C LEU A 69 13.49 -10.28 -2.76
N LYS A 70 14.39 -9.74 -3.59
CA LYS A 70 15.83 -9.76 -3.28
C LYS A 70 16.12 -9.03 -1.97
N LYS A 71 15.58 -7.83 -1.81
CA LYS A 71 15.73 -7.04 -0.58
C LYS A 71 15.18 -7.72 0.67
N LEU A 72 14.08 -8.46 0.53
CA LEU A 72 13.52 -9.30 1.59
C LEU A 72 14.46 -10.47 1.94
N CYS A 73 15.21 -10.98 0.96
CA CYS A 73 16.22 -12.03 1.17
C CYS A 73 17.53 -11.52 1.78
N ASP A 74 17.77 -10.21 1.87
CA ASP A 74 18.99 -9.66 2.47
C ASP A 74 19.11 -10.00 3.97
N GLY A 75 18.02 -10.48 4.60
CA GLY A 75 18.08 -11.22 5.87
C GLY A 75 18.37 -10.39 7.12
N THR A 76 18.33 -9.05 7.03
CA THR A 76 18.48 -8.18 8.21
C THR A 76 17.30 -8.37 9.17
N ASN A 77 17.51 -8.10 10.46
CA ASN A 77 16.45 -8.21 11.47
C ASN A 77 15.22 -7.33 11.13
N GLU A 78 15.45 -6.13 10.62
CA GLU A 78 14.36 -5.24 10.18
C GLU A 78 13.64 -5.79 8.95
N SER A 79 14.39 -6.24 7.93
CA SER A 79 13.82 -6.87 6.72
C SER A 79 12.96 -8.08 7.08
N ASN A 80 13.43 -8.93 8.00
CA ASN A 80 12.69 -10.11 8.46
C ASN A 80 11.40 -9.73 9.21
N SER A 81 11.46 -8.74 10.11
CA SER A 81 10.28 -8.27 10.85
C SER A 81 9.21 -7.67 9.92
N ARG A 82 9.62 -6.82 8.97
CA ARG A 82 8.71 -6.28 7.96
C ARG A 82 8.19 -7.38 7.02
N TRP A 83 9.02 -8.35 6.67
CA TRP A 83 8.58 -9.49 5.87
C TRP A 83 7.46 -10.28 6.55
N GLN A 84 7.62 -10.62 7.81
CA GLN A 84 6.61 -11.34 8.60
C GLN A 84 5.28 -10.59 8.63
N LYS A 85 5.30 -9.26 8.74
CA LYS A 85 4.09 -8.43 8.68
C LYS A 85 3.41 -8.47 7.31
N LEU A 86 4.18 -8.47 6.23
CA LEU A 86 3.65 -8.59 4.86
C LEU A 86 3.02 -9.96 4.59
N GLN A 87 3.48 -11.02 5.27
CA GLN A 87 2.90 -12.37 5.15
C GLN A 87 1.47 -12.47 5.69
N ALA A 88 0.99 -11.47 6.45
CA ALA A 88 -0.41 -11.40 6.86
C ALA A 88 -1.37 -10.97 5.73
N LEU A 89 -0.83 -10.46 4.62
CA LEU A 89 -1.63 -10.07 3.45
C LEU A 89 -2.03 -11.30 2.62
N CYS A 90 -3.17 -11.23 1.95
CA CYS A 90 -3.45 -12.20 0.89
C CYS A 90 -2.44 -12.03 -0.25
N PHE A 91 -2.24 -13.09 -1.03
CA PHE A 91 -1.25 -13.12 -2.08
C PHE A 91 -1.44 -11.98 -3.09
N GLU A 92 -2.67 -11.71 -3.49
CA GLU A 92 -3.04 -10.64 -4.40
C GLU A 92 -2.63 -9.27 -3.86
N ALA A 93 -2.97 -8.98 -2.60
CA ALA A 93 -2.66 -7.70 -1.97
C ALA A 93 -1.14 -7.54 -1.80
N LEU A 94 -0.45 -8.60 -1.39
CA LEU A 94 1.01 -8.62 -1.30
C LEU A 94 1.65 -8.30 -2.65
N MET A 95 1.23 -8.97 -3.71
CA MET A 95 1.76 -8.76 -5.06
C MET A 95 1.46 -7.36 -5.57
N LEU A 96 0.27 -6.83 -5.31
CA LEU A 96 -0.09 -5.45 -5.65
C LEU A 96 0.84 -4.46 -4.94
N CYS A 97 1.05 -4.60 -3.63
CA CYS A 97 1.96 -3.76 -2.86
C CYS A 97 3.41 -3.83 -3.38
N ILE A 98 3.91 -5.03 -3.65
CA ILE A 98 5.26 -5.27 -4.15
C ILE A 98 5.48 -4.66 -5.54
N MET A 99 4.47 -4.68 -6.41
CA MET A 99 4.53 -4.03 -7.73
C MET A 99 4.37 -2.51 -7.62
N THR A 100 3.62 -2.04 -6.64
CA THR A 100 3.35 -0.61 -6.48
C THR A 100 4.54 0.15 -5.90
N PHE A 101 5.16 -0.36 -4.85
CA PHE A 101 6.18 0.38 -4.11
C PHE A 101 7.58 -0.18 -4.37
N ARG A 102 8.48 0.67 -4.84
CA ARG A 102 9.90 0.30 -4.97
C ARG A 102 10.55 0.30 -3.60
N GLY A 103 11.03 -0.85 -3.14
CA GLY A 103 11.66 -0.97 -1.82
C GLY A 103 10.64 -0.93 -0.69
N ILE A 104 9.65 -1.83 -0.74
CA ILE A 104 8.57 -1.91 0.25
C ILE A 104 9.09 -2.03 1.69
N ILE A 105 10.21 -2.72 1.89
CA ILE A 105 10.87 -2.84 3.20
C ILE A 105 11.54 -1.55 3.67
N SER A 106 11.83 -0.63 2.76
CA SER A 106 12.51 0.64 3.03
C SER A 106 11.51 1.80 3.12
N LEU A 107 10.20 1.54 3.05
CA LEU A 107 9.18 2.55 3.25
C LEU A 107 9.28 3.15 4.67
N PRO A 108 8.88 4.42 4.86
CA PRO A 108 8.64 4.95 6.20
C PRO A 108 7.73 4.02 7.01
N SER A 109 7.94 3.94 8.33
CA SER A 109 7.20 3.00 9.18
C SER A 109 5.69 3.19 9.11
N GLU A 110 5.22 4.44 9.03
CA GLU A 110 3.80 4.77 8.90
C GLU A 110 3.20 4.25 7.58
N ASP A 111 3.86 4.52 6.46
CA ASP A 111 3.48 4.03 5.12
C ASP A 111 3.45 2.51 5.07
N PHE A 112 4.49 1.87 5.63
CA PHE A 112 4.58 0.42 5.67
C PHE A 112 3.45 -0.19 6.51
N MET A 113 3.20 0.34 7.72
CA MET A 113 2.13 -0.14 8.59
C MET A 113 0.75 0.10 7.98
N TRP A 114 0.58 1.21 7.26
CA TRP A 114 -0.65 1.46 6.53
C TRP A 114 -0.93 0.34 5.52
N LEU A 115 0.07 -0.07 4.73
CA LEU A 115 -0.09 -1.16 3.75
C LEU A 115 -0.48 -2.47 4.42
N VAL A 116 0.24 -2.85 5.48
CA VAL A 116 -0.04 -4.08 6.23
C VAL A 116 -1.48 -4.10 6.76
N ASN A 117 -1.98 -2.96 7.23
CA ASN A 117 -3.30 -2.87 7.84
C ASN A 117 -4.45 -2.70 6.83
N ASN A 118 -4.18 -2.16 5.63
CA ASN A 118 -5.25 -1.70 4.73
C ASN A 118 -5.24 -2.37 3.35
N ALA A 119 -4.14 -2.99 2.90
CA ALA A 119 -4.02 -3.45 1.52
C ALA A 119 -5.07 -4.51 1.11
N ASN A 120 -5.39 -5.45 2.01
CA ASN A 120 -6.44 -6.45 1.75
C ASN A 120 -7.81 -5.78 1.51
N ARG A 121 -8.21 -4.88 2.42
CA ARG A 121 -9.48 -4.13 2.32
C ARG A 121 -9.50 -3.22 1.08
N TYR A 122 -8.38 -2.58 0.77
CA TYR A 122 -8.26 -1.76 -0.44
C TYR A 122 -8.50 -2.61 -1.68
N LEU A 123 -7.86 -3.78 -1.80
CA LEU A 123 -8.02 -4.66 -2.95
C LEU A 123 -9.47 -5.14 -3.12
N GLU A 124 -10.12 -5.50 -2.01
CA GLU A 124 -11.55 -5.90 -1.99
C GLU A 124 -12.44 -4.79 -2.55
N VAL A 125 -12.25 -3.55 -2.10
CA VAL A 125 -13.00 -2.38 -2.59
C VAL A 125 -12.76 -2.12 -4.08
N GLN A 126 -11.55 -2.40 -4.59
CA GLN A 126 -11.25 -2.21 -6.02
C GLN A 126 -11.92 -3.27 -6.91
N GLY A 127 -12.39 -4.38 -6.36
CA GLY A 127 -13.12 -5.42 -7.11
C GLY A 127 -12.32 -6.01 -8.27
N LEU A 128 -11.00 -6.13 -8.13
CA LEU A 128 -10.15 -6.65 -9.18
C LEU A 128 -10.32 -8.17 -9.35
N SER A 129 -10.41 -8.64 -10.59
CA SER A 129 -10.38 -10.08 -10.89
C SER A 129 -8.99 -10.66 -10.59
N SER A 130 -8.90 -11.74 -9.80
CA SER A 130 -7.64 -12.41 -9.46
C SER A 130 -6.80 -12.88 -10.65
N ASN A 131 -7.39 -12.95 -11.85
CA ASN A 131 -6.71 -13.35 -13.09
C ASN A 131 -5.52 -12.45 -13.47
N TRP A 132 -5.44 -11.22 -12.95
CA TRP A 132 -4.31 -10.33 -13.26
C TRP A 132 -2.96 -10.87 -12.77
N ILE A 133 -2.94 -11.70 -11.73
CA ILE A 133 -1.72 -12.34 -11.21
C ILE A 133 -1.26 -13.47 -12.13
N ALA A 134 -2.19 -14.13 -12.80
CA ALA A 134 -1.90 -15.21 -13.73
C ALA A 134 -1.28 -14.70 -15.06
N ARG A 135 -1.18 -13.37 -15.26
CA ARG A 135 -0.53 -12.79 -16.45
C ARG A 135 0.91 -13.27 -16.55
N GLU A 136 1.34 -13.62 -17.76
CA GLU A 136 2.66 -14.19 -18.03
C GLU A 136 3.81 -13.33 -17.50
N GLN A 137 3.70 -12.00 -17.60
CA GLN A 137 4.70 -11.06 -17.05
C GLN A 137 4.90 -11.20 -15.53
N VAL A 138 3.83 -11.52 -14.77
CA VAL A 138 3.89 -11.69 -13.31
C VAL A 138 4.44 -13.08 -12.99
N ARG A 139 3.86 -14.12 -13.60
CA ARG A 139 4.30 -15.52 -13.43
C ARG A 139 5.78 -15.70 -13.80
N GLY A 140 6.22 -15.08 -14.88
CA GLY A 140 7.59 -15.17 -15.39
C GLY A 140 8.62 -14.55 -14.44
N VAL A 141 8.26 -13.54 -13.64
CA VAL A 141 9.16 -12.98 -12.63
C VAL A 141 9.14 -13.80 -11.34
N ILE A 142 7.95 -14.24 -10.89
CA ILE A 142 7.81 -15.11 -9.72
C ILE A 142 8.60 -16.40 -9.91
N GLY A 143 8.43 -17.08 -11.05
CA GLY A 143 9.14 -18.33 -11.36
C GLY A 143 10.67 -18.19 -11.47
N LYS A 144 11.18 -16.97 -11.67
CA LYS A 144 12.63 -16.66 -11.71
C LYS A 144 13.17 -16.18 -10.36
N THR A 145 12.32 -16.04 -9.34
CA THR A 145 12.74 -15.57 -8.02
C THR A 145 13.56 -16.64 -7.32
N PRO A 146 14.73 -16.31 -6.72
CA PRO A 146 15.52 -17.26 -5.96
C PRO A 146 14.71 -17.95 -4.87
N GLN A 147 14.84 -19.27 -4.79
CA GLN A 147 14.11 -20.09 -3.83
C GLN A 147 14.90 -20.16 -2.52
N THR A 148 14.53 -19.31 -1.58
CA THR A 148 15.06 -19.28 -0.22
C THR A 148 13.92 -19.53 0.77
N ALA A 149 14.23 -19.82 2.03
CA ALA A 149 13.21 -20.07 3.06
C ALA A 149 12.19 -18.92 3.16
N SER A 150 12.61 -17.68 2.87
CA SER A 150 11.76 -16.49 2.89
C SER A 150 10.85 -16.35 1.66
N THR A 151 11.14 -17.01 0.54
CA THR A 151 10.36 -16.90 -0.72
C THR A 151 9.54 -18.14 -1.06
N LYS A 152 9.62 -19.21 -0.26
CA LYS A 152 8.85 -20.46 -0.46
C LYS A 152 7.34 -20.26 -0.55
N TRP A 153 6.80 -19.19 0.02
CA TRP A 153 5.35 -18.87 0.03
C TRP A 153 4.84 -18.28 -1.30
N PHE A 154 5.72 -17.99 -2.26
CA PHE A 154 5.35 -17.54 -3.61
C PHE A 154 5.15 -18.70 -4.61
N LEU A 155 5.22 -19.95 -4.12
CA LEU A 155 4.99 -21.20 -4.86
C LEU A 155 3.61 -21.75 -4.55
#